data_AF-A0A2X2WUX7-F1
#
_entry.id   AF-A0A2X2WUX7-F1
#
_cell.length_a   1.000
_cell.length_b   1.000
_cell.length_c   1.000
_cell.angle_alpha   90.00
_cell.angle_beta   90.00
_cell.angle_gamma   90.00
#
_symmetry.space_group_name_H-M   'P 1'
#
loop_
_entity.id
_entity.type
_entity.pdbx_description
1 polymer ?
#
loop_
_entity_poly.entity_id
_entity_poly.type
_entity_poly.pdbx_seq_one_letter_code
_entity_poly.pdbx_strand_id
1 'polypeptide(L)'
;MRTLILLSLFSFVVKFGLMVQITDLWQFLLFLFPLLATMQLLKLQMPKLAGLWGQLIVFMGSFIAVTNPPVYDFADFLNDNTAKIAGVALSWLAFAILRPGSDARKSRRHIRALRRDFVDQLSRHPSHSENEFESLTYHHVSQLSNSQDALARRWLLRWGVVLLNCSHVVWQLRAWETRSDPLSRVRDICIALLRDVMSERGVQQRPLATTLQELQRICNTLSHHHQPAAQELAALIWRLHCSLSQLEQAPPQGSLTS
;
A
#
# COMPACT_ATOMS: atom_id res chain seq x y z
N MET A 1 -7.85 -23.84 -11.54
CA MET A 1 -8.21 -24.62 -12.75
C MET A 1 -7.25 -25.77 -13.00
N ARG A 2 -5.96 -25.55 -13.31
CA ARG A 2 -4.98 -26.65 -13.53
C ARG A 2 -4.93 -27.67 -12.38
N THR A 3 -5.04 -27.19 -11.14
CA THR A 3 -5.00 -28.00 -9.91
C THR A 3 -6.20 -28.95 -9.81
N LEU A 4 -7.40 -28.47 -10.09
CA LEU A 4 -8.65 -29.24 -10.05
C LEU A 4 -8.70 -30.33 -11.13
N ILE A 5 -8.19 -30.04 -12.33
CA ILE A 5 -8.12 -31.03 -13.42
C ILE A 5 -7.16 -32.16 -13.03
N LEU A 6 -5.98 -31.80 -12.53
CA LEU A 6 -4.98 -32.78 -12.11
C LEU A 6 -5.50 -33.62 -10.93
N LEU A 7 -6.24 -33.01 -10.02
CA LEU A 7 -6.83 -33.67 -8.87
C LEU A 7 -8.01 -34.58 -9.27
N SER A 8 -8.82 -34.19 -10.26
CA SER A 8 -9.86 -35.06 -10.84
C SER A 8 -9.26 -36.28 -11.53
N LEU A 9 -8.20 -36.10 -12.32
CA LEU A 9 -7.52 -37.21 -12.99
C LEU A 9 -6.84 -38.15 -11.98
N PHE A 10 -6.15 -37.57 -11.00
CA PHE A 10 -5.51 -38.33 -9.92
C PHE A 10 -6.54 -39.11 -9.11
N SER A 11 -7.64 -38.46 -8.72
CA SER A 11 -8.74 -39.08 -7.99
C SER A 11 -9.38 -40.23 -8.78
N PHE A 12 -9.55 -40.08 -10.10
CA PHE A 12 -10.05 -41.15 -10.95
C PHE A 12 -9.16 -42.39 -10.90
N VAL A 13 -7.84 -42.21 -11.07
CA VAL A 13 -6.86 -43.31 -11.00
C VAL A 13 -6.88 -43.98 -9.63
N VAL A 14 -6.92 -43.19 -8.55
CA VAL A 14 -6.93 -43.74 -7.18
C VAL A 14 -8.25 -44.48 -6.91
N LYS A 15 -9.41 -43.91 -7.25
CA LYS A 15 -10.71 -44.51 -6.93
C LYS A 15 -11.00 -45.77 -7.74
N PHE A 16 -10.71 -45.77 -9.05
CA PHE A 16 -11.06 -46.90 -9.92
C PHE A 16 -9.91 -47.86 -10.20
N GLY A 17 -8.65 -47.43 -10.04
CA GLY A 17 -7.49 -48.31 -10.19
C GLY A 17 -7.07 -48.96 -8.88
N LEU A 18 -6.91 -48.16 -7.83
CA LEU A 18 -6.33 -48.60 -6.57
C LEU A 18 -7.37 -48.99 -5.51
N MET A 19 -8.40 -48.17 -5.30
CA MET A 19 -9.39 -48.42 -4.24
C MET A 19 -10.24 -49.67 -4.50
N VAL A 20 -10.36 -50.13 -5.75
CA VAL A 20 -11.03 -51.41 -6.07
C VAL A 20 -10.28 -52.61 -5.49
N GLN A 21 -8.97 -52.48 -5.26
CA GLN A 21 -8.12 -53.55 -4.72
C GLN A 21 -8.00 -53.49 -3.18
N ILE A 22 -8.51 -52.43 -2.57
CA ILE A 22 -8.37 -52.15 -1.14
C ILE A 22 -9.70 -52.48 -0.46
N THR A 23 -9.73 -53.58 0.30
CA THR A 23 -10.91 -54.03 1.04
C THR A 23 -10.94 -53.53 2.47
N ASP A 24 -9.77 -53.35 3.09
CA ASP A 24 -9.66 -53.01 4.51
C ASP A 24 -9.11 -51.59 4.75
N LEU A 25 -9.56 -50.98 5.84
CA LEU A 25 -9.13 -49.64 6.25
C LEU A 25 -7.63 -49.54 6.50
N TRP A 26 -6.99 -50.58 7.06
CA TRP A 26 -5.55 -50.54 7.34
C TRP A 26 -4.71 -50.51 6.05
N GLN A 27 -5.16 -51.19 4.99
CA GLN A 27 -4.52 -51.16 3.67
C GLN A 27 -4.65 -49.76 3.06
N PHE A 28 -5.83 -49.15 3.20
CA PHE A 28 -6.04 -47.76 2.78
C PHE A 28 -5.13 -46.79 3.53
N LEU A 29 -4.97 -46.94 4.86
CA LEU A 29 -4.08 -46.10 5.66
C LEU A 29 -2.60 -46.27 5.26
N LEU A 30 -2.15 -47.50 4.99
CA LEU A 30 -0.79 -47.75 4.52
C LEU A 30 -0.49 -47.13 3.16
N PHE A 31 -1.51 -46.95 2.32
CA PHE A 31 -1.37 -46.19 1.07
C PHE A 31 -1.43 -44.67 1.30
N LEU A 32 -2.42 -44.21 2.07
CA LEU A 32 -2.69 -42.79 2.27
C LEU A 32 -1.56 -42.09 3.02
N PHE A 33 -1.00 -42.73 4.05
CA PHE A 33 0.05 -42.16 4.87
C PHE A 33 1.31 -41.77 4.07
N PRO A 34 1.98 -42.67 3.32
CA PRO A 34 3.16 -42.29 2.52
C PRO A 34 2.81 -41.29 1.41
N LEU A 35 1.60 -41.36 0.85
CA LEU A 35 1.14 -40.40 -0.14
C LEU A 35 1.03 -38.98 0.44
N LEU A 36 0.39 -38.83 1.61
CA LEU A 36 0.27 -37.53 2.27
C LEU A 36 1.63 -37.02 2.76
N ALA A 37 2.46 -37.90 3.32
CA ALA A 37 3.81 -37.56 3.76
C ALA A 37 4.67 -37.05 2.59
N THR A 38 4.66 -37.73 1.45
CA THR A 38 5.40 -37.30 0.25
C THR A 38 4.89 -35.97 -0.29
N MET A 39 3.58 -35.78 -0.42
CA MET A 39 3.02 -34.48 -0.84
C MET A 39 3.35 -33.35 0.15
N GLN A 40 3.35 -33.62 1.45
CA GLN A 40 3.73 -32.64 2.47
C GLN A 40 5.22 -32.29 2.43
N LEU A 41 6.09 -33.27 2.15
CA LEU A 41 7.52 -33.03 1.95
C LEU A 41 7.77 -32.20 0.68
N LEU A 42 7.08 -32.51 -0.43
CA LEU A 42 7.17 -31.75 -1.67
C LEU A 42 6.69 -30.31 -1.49
N LYS A 43 5.64 -30.09 -0.69
CA LYS A 43 5.17 -28.75 -0.29
C LYS A 43 6.28 -27.95 0.38
N LEU A 44 7.06 -28.56 1.27
CA LEU A 44 8.17 -27.91 1.99
C LEU A 44 9.38 -27.67 1.07
N GLN A 45 9.69 -28.60 0.19
CA GLN A 45 10.83 -28.49 -0.74
C GLN A 45 10.58 -27.50 -1.89
N MET A 46 9.33 -27.33 -2.32
CA MET A 46 8.95 -26.49 -3.46
C MET A 46 8.08 -25.30 -3.05
N PRO A 47 8.64 -24.24 -2.44
CA PRO A 47 7.86 -23.11 -1.92
C PRO A 47 7.05 -22.39 -3.02
N LYS A 48 7.56 -22.36 -4.25
CA LYS A 48 6.85 -21.78 -5.42
C LYS A 48 5.54 -22.51 -5.76
N LEU A 49 5.45 -23.81 -5.45
CA LEU A 49 4.28 -24.66 -5.68
C LEU A 49 3.57 -25.06 -4.38
N ALA A 50 3.94 -24.48 -3.23
CA ALA A 50 3.37 -24.87 -1.94
C ALA A 50 1.84 -24.74 -1.89
N GLY A 51 1.29 -23.73 -2.57
CA GLY A 51 -0.17 -23.56 -2.72
C GLY A 51 -0.82 -24.69 -3.51
N LEU A 52 -0.18 -25.18 -4.58
CA LEU A 52 -0.66 -26.33 -5.37
C LEU A 52 -0.70 -27.59 -4.51
N TRP A 53 0.41 -27.91 -3.83
CA TRP A 53 0.51 -29.10 -2.98
C TRP A 53 -0.47 -29.05 -1.81
N GLY A 54 -0.65 -27.88 -1.19
CA GLY A 54 -1.65 -27.68 -0.13
C GLY A 54 -3.09 -27.92 -0.62
N GLN A 55 -3.44 -27.42 -1.81
CA GLN A 55 -4.74 -27.68 -2.42
C GLN A 55 -4.93 -29.17 -2.74
N LEU A 56 -3.89 -29.83 -3.24
CA LEU A 56 -3.95 -31.26 -3.54
C LEU A 56 -4.26 -32.06 -2.28
N ILE A 57 -3.52 -31.83 -1.19
CA ILE A 57 -3.70 -32.53 0.09
C ILE A 57 -5.12 -32.35 0.64
N VAL A 58 -5.63 -31.11 0.65
CA VAL A 58 -6.94 -30.79 1.26
C VAL A 58 -8.10 -31.30 0.40
N PHE A 59 -8.06 -31.07 -0.92
CA PHE A 59 -9.19 -31.40 -1.79
C PHE A 59 -9.22 -32.86 -2.23
N MET A 60 -8.10 -33.58 -2.17
CA MET A 60 -8.00 -34.97 -2.61
C MET A 60 -9.02 -35.87 -1.88
N GLY A 61 -9.19 -35.72 -0.57
CA GLY A 61 -10.18 -36.51 0.18
C GLY A 61 -11.61 -36.30 -0.32
N SER A 62 -11.96 -35.07 -0.68
CA SER A 62 -13.29 -34.72 -1.19
C SER A 62 -13.52 -35.28 -2.61
N PHE A 63 -12.51 -35.32 -3.46
CA PHE A 63 -12.65 -35.85 -4.84
C PHE A 63 -12.63 -37.37 -4.88
N ILE A 64 -11.80 -38.03 -4.06
CA ILE A 64 -11.79 -39.50 -3.98
C ILE A 64 -13.14 -40.03 -3.48
N ALA A 65 -13.83 -39.27 -2.62
CA ALA A 65 -15.18 -39.60 -2.14
C ALA A 65 -15.26 -41.06 -1.64
N VAL A 66 -14.37 -41.37 -0.69
CA VAL A 66 -14.27 -42.69 -0.04
C VAL A 66 -15.58 -42.99 0.69
N THR A 67 -16.21 -44.11 0.35
CA THR A 67 -17.45 -44.59 0.96
C THR A 67 -17.24 -45.94 1.62
N ASN A 68 -18.02 -46.24 2.66
CA ASN A 68 -18.07 -47.55 3.30
C ASN A 68 -19.55 -47.93 3.51
N PRO A 69 -20.09 -48.97 2.83
CA PRO A 69 -19.41 -49.87 1.89
C PRO A 69 -18.93 -49.15 0.61
N PRO A 70 -17.86 -49.64 -0.05
CA PRO A 70 -17.30 -48.96 -1.22
C PRO A 70 -18.23 -49.09 -2.43
N VAL A 71 -18.71 -47.93 -2.91
CA VAL A 71 -19.56 -47.84 -4.11
C VAL A 71 -18.76 -47.25 -5.26
N TYR A 72 -18.69 -47.98 -6.38
CA TYR A 72 -17.96 -47.59 -7.58
C TYR A 72 -18.94 -47.25 -8.72
N ASP A 73 -19.69 -46.15 -8.57
CA ASP A 73 -20.51 -45.59 -9.64
C ASP A 73 -19.69 -44.56 -10.44
N PHE A 74 -19.50 -44.84 -11.73
CA PHE A 74 -18.75 -43.97 -12.64
C PHE A 74 -19.54 -42.72 -13.04
N ALA A 75 -20.86 -42.85 -13.25
CA ALA A 75 -21.71 -41.75 -13.66
C ALA A 75 -21.82 -40.71 -12.54
N ASP A 76 -22.07 -41.18 -11.31
CA ASP A 76 -22.14 -40.30 -10.14
C ASP A 76 -20.78 -39.66 -9.84
N PHE A 77 -19.67 -40.39 -9.99
CA PHE A 77 -18.33 -39.83 -9.80
C PHE A 77 -18.00 -38.73 -10.81
N LEU A 78 -18.32 -38.92 -12.09
CA LEU A 78 -18.11 -37.89 -13.10
C LEU A 78 -19.02 -36.68 -12.85
N ASN A 79 -20.29 -36.90 -12.51
CA ASN A 79 -21.24 -35.83 -12.24
C ASN A 79 -20.80 -35.01 -11.01
N ASP A 80 -20.39 -35.65 -9.93
CA ASP A 80 -19.93 -34.99 -8.70
C ASP A 80 -18.64 -34.18 -8.94
N ASN A 81 -17.65 -34.74 -9.65
CA ASN A 81 -16.42 -34.02 -9.95
C ASN A 81 -16.61 -32.87 -10.94
N THR A 82 -17.47 -33.03 -11.96
CA THR A 82 -17.81 -31.94 -12.88
C THR A 82 -18.56 -30.83 -12.15
N ALA A 83 -19.49 -31.16 -11.25
CA ALA A 83 -20.17 -30.20 -10.39
C ALA A 83 -19.20 -29.42 -9.50
N LYS A 84 -18.24 -30.11 -8.85
CA LYS A 84 -17.18 -29.47 -8.03
C LYS A 84 -16.33 -28.50 -8.86
N ILE A 85 -15.89 -28.91 -10.05
CA ILE A 85 -15.10 -28.06 -10.95
C ILE A 85 -15.93 -26.83 -11.38
N ALA A 86 -17.17 -27.04 -11.80
CA ALA A 86 -18.07 -25.97 -12.24
C ALA A 86 -18.37 -24.97 -11.11
N GLY A 87 -18.63 -25.44 -9.90
CA GLY A 87 -18.89 -24.59 -8.74
C GLY A 87 -17.70 -23.68 -8.38
N VAL A 88 -16.48 -24.24 -8.39
CA VAL A 88 -15.26 -23.44 -8.18
C VAL A 88 -15.03 -22.46 -9.34
N ALA A 89 -15.28 -22.88 -10.59
CA ALA A 89 -15.17 -22.03 -11.76
C ALA A 89 -16.12 -20.81 -11.69
N LEU A 90 -17.38 -21.05 -11.31
CA LEU A 90 -18.40 -20.01 -11.17
C LEU A 90 -18.05 -19.05 -10.04
N SER A 91 -17.58 -19.57 -8.90
CA SER A 91 -17.12 -18.75 -7.78
C SER A 91 -15.94 -17.88 -8.18
N TRP A 92 -14.95 -18.45 -8.89
CA TRP A 92 -13.82 -17.70 -9.43
C TRP A 92 -14.27 -16.62 -10.42
N LEU A 93 -15.22 -16.91 -11.30
CA LEU A 93 -15.78 -15.95 -12.25
C LEU A 93 -16.47 -14.79 -11.53
N ALA A 94 -17.27 -15.10 -10.50
CA ALA A 94 -17.92 -14.08 -9.67
C ALA A 94 -16.89 -13.13 -9.05
N PHE A 95 -15.80 -13.65 -8.47
CA PHE A 95 -14.71 -12.81 -7.94
C PHE A 95 -13.91 -12.06 -9.00
N ALA A 96 -13.76 -12.63 -10.20
CA ALA A 96 -13.10 -11.96 -11.31
C ALA A 96 -13.93 -10.76 -11.81
N ILE A 97 -15.26 -10.89 -11.83
CA ILE A 97 -16.20 -9.83 -12.21
C ILE A 97 -16.31 -8.77 -11.11
N LEU A 98 -16.45 -9.21 -9.85
CA LEU A 98 -16.57 -8.34 -8.67
C LEU A 98 -15.22 -7.78 -8.19
N ARG A 99 -14.17 -7.82 -9.02
CA ARG A 99 -12.80 -7.45 -8.64
C ARG A 99 -12.81 -6.15 -7.83
N PRO A 100 -12.30 -6.16 -6.58
CA PRO A 100 -12.22 -4.96 -5.76
C PRO A 100 -11.43 -3.90 -6.53
N GLY A 101 -11.89 -2.65 -6.44
CA GLY A 101 -11.42 -1.55 -7.29
C GLY A 101 -9.89 -1.46 -7.34
N SER A 102 -9.35 -1.19 -8.52
CA SER A 102 -7.92 -1.10 -8.80
C SER A 102 -7.14 -0.38 -7.69
N ASP A 103 -6.12 -1.05 -7.14
CA ASP A 103 -5.19 -0.49 -6.15
C ASP A 103 -4.63 0.87 -6.58
N ALA A 104 -4.46 1.09 -7.89
CA ALA A 104 -4.01 2.37 -8.45
C ALA A 104 -5.00 3.52 -8.20
N ARG A 105 -6.31 3.25 -8.16
CA ARG A 105 -7.32 4.27 -7.82
C ARG A 105 -7.28 4.58 -6.33
N LYS A 106 -7.10 3.56 -5.48
CA LYS A 106 -6.96 3.71 -4.03
C LYS A 106 -5.69 4.50 -3.68
N SER A 107 -4.55 4.14 -4.29
CA SER A 107 -3.26 4.83 -4.08
C SER A 107 -3.34 6.30 -4.48
N ARG A 108 -3.93 6.61 -5.65
CA ARG A 108 -4.17 7.99 -6.11
C ARG A 108 -5.05 8.80 -5.15
N ARG A 109 -6.08 8.20 -4.56
CA ARG A 109 -6.93 8.86 -3.56
C ARG A 109 -6.15 9.23 -2.31
N HIS A 110 -5.33 8.32 -1.79
CA HIS A 110 -4.48 8.59 -0.63
C HIS A 110 -3.42 9.66 -0.91
N ILE A 111 -2.78 9.65 -2.09
CA ILE A 111 -1.84 10.70 -2.48
C ILE A 111 -2.55 12.06 -2.55
N ARG A 112 -3.75 12.14 -3.14
CA ARG A 112 -4.53 13.39 -3.19
C ARG A 112 -4.97 13.88 -1.81
N ALA A 113 -5.34 12.97 -0.91
CA ALA A 113 -5.65 13.32 0.48
C ALA A 113 -4.43 13.92 1.17
N LEU A 114 -3.30 13.21 1.15
CA LEU A 114 -2.05 13.67 1.76
C LEU A 114 -1.58 15.04 1.24
N ARG A 115 -1.79 15.32 -0.06
CA ARG A 115 -1.51 16.65 -0.64
C ARG A 115 -2.46 17.74 -0.14
N ARG A 116 -3.75 17.43 -0.02
CA ARG A 116 -4.73 18.37 0.55
C ARG A 116 -4.39 18.69 1.99
N ASP A 117 -4.13 17.66 2.79
CA ASP A 117 -3.80 17.81 4.21
C ASP A 117 -2.51 18.62 4.37
N PHE A 118 -1.52 18.40 3.49
CA PHE A 118 -0.31 19.22 3.49
C PHE A 118 -0.56 20.68 3.09
N VAL A 119 -1.39 20.95 2.08
CA VAL A 119 -1.77 22.32 1.71
C VAL A 119 -2.48 23.01 2.86
N ASP A 120 -3.34 22.30 3.59
CA ASP A 120 -3.96 22.80 4.81
C ASP A 120 -2.90 23.13 5.88
N GLN A 121 -1.89 22.26 6.05
CA GLN A 121 -0.75 22.50 6.94
C GLN A 121 0.17 23.65 6.52
N LEU A 122 0.12 24.13 5.28
CA LEU A 122 0.85 25.34 4.86
C LEU A 122 0.02 26.62 5.05
N SER A 123 -1.28 26.49 5.34
CA SER A 123 -2.15 27.64 5.53
C SER A 123 -1.83 28.39 6.83
N ARG A 124 -2.35 29.62 6.95
CA ARG A 124 -2.16 30.44 8.16
C ARG A 124 -2.78 29.80 9.40
N HIS A 125 -3.92 29.14 9.24
CA HIS A 125 -4.67 28.47 10.31
C HIS A 125 -5.07 27.06 9.83
N PRO A 126 -4.21 26.04 10.06
CA PRO A 126 -4.53 24.67 9.66
C PRO A 126 -5.71 24.13 10.49
N SER A 127 -6.48 23.20 9.91
CA SER A 127 -7.58 22.54 10.62
C SER A 127 -7.08 21.48 11.60
N HIS A 128 -5.97 20.82 11.26
CA HIS A 128 -5.38 19.75 12.08
C HIS A 128 -4.16 20.25 12.85
N SER A 129 -3.98 19.71 14.07
CA SER A 129 -2.76 19.92 14.85
C SER A 129 -1.55 19.22 14.22
N GLU A 130 -0.33 19.61 14.61
CA GLU A 130 0.92 18.98 14.18
C GLU A 130 0.90 17.44 14.36
N ASN A 131 0.56 16.99 15.57
CA ASN A 131 0.52 15.57 15.92
C ASN A 131 -0.55 14.80 15.13
N GLU A 132 -1.70 15.44 14.88
CA GLU A 132 -2.80 14.81 14.14
C GLU A 132 -2.42 14.65 12.66
N PHE A 133 -1.81 15.66 12.06
CA PHE A 133 -1.29 15.58 10.70
C PHE A 133 -0.17 14.55 10.57
N GLU A 134 0.75 14.49 11.53
CA GLU A 134 1.81 13.49 11.57
C GLU A 134 1.22 12.07 11.63
N SER A 135 0.23 11.84 12.50
CA SER A 135 -0.48 10.56 12.61
C SER A 135 -1.20 10.18 11.30
N LEU A 136 -1.91 11.12 10.67
CA LEU A 136 -2.56 10.91 9.37
C LEU A 136 -1.55 10.58 8.27
N THR A 137 -0.41 11.28 8.26
CA THR A 137 0.69 11.02 7.32
C THR A 137 1.23 9.61 7.51
N TYR A 138 1.54 9.19 8.74
CA TYR A 138 1.97 7.82 9.03
C TYR A 138 0.92 6.77 8.66
N HIS A 139 -0.36 7.04 8.91
CA HIS A 139 -1.44 6.14 8.51
C HIS A 139 -1.49 5.97 6.99
N HIS A 140 -1.40 7.07 6.23
CA HIS A 140 -1.34 7.02 4.76
C HIS A 140 -0.07 6.32 4.26
N VAL A 141 1.07 6.52 4.94
CA VAL A 141 2.33 5.82 4.69
C VAL A 141 2.19 4.31 4.83
N SER A 142 1.59 3.85 5.92
CA SER A 142 1.34 2.43 6.18
C SER A 142 0.37 1.81 5.15
N GLN A 143 -0.68 2.53 4.75
CA GLN A 143 -1.63 2.05 3.74
C GLN A 143 -1.00 1.95 2.34
N LEU A 144 -0.17 2.93 1.96
CA LEU A 144 0.48 3.00 0.65
C LEU A 144 1.69 2.06 0.54
N SER A 145 2.42 1.80 1.64
CA SER A 145 3.53 0.85 1.65
C SER A 145 3.08 -0.58 1.35
N ASN A 146 1.88 -0.94 1.82
CA ASN A 146 1.23 -2.23 1.57
C ASN A 146 0.58 -2.35 0.18
N SER A 147 0.46 -1.26 -0.58
CA SER A 147 -0.16 -1.27 -1.91
C SER A 147 0.76 -1.89 -2.97
N GLN A 148 0.22 -2.62 -3.95
CA GLN A 148 1.04 -3.19 -5.05
C GLN A 148 1.55 -2.14 -6.06
N ASP A 149 1.11 -0.88 -5.93
CA ASP A 149 1.51 0.22 -6.80
C ASP A 149 2.92 0.73 -6.47
N ALA A 150 3.91 0.24 -7.22
CA ALA A 150 5.31 0.60 -7.06
C ALA A 150 5.56 2.10 -7.23
N LEU A 151 4.77 2.78 -8.07
CA LEU A 151 4.91 4.20 -8.34
C LEU A 151 4.46 5.00 -7.11
N ALA A 152 3.28 4.70 -6.58
CA ALA A 152 2.77 5.34 -5.37
C ALA A 152 3.70 5.13 -4.16
N ARG A 153 4.29 3.92 -4.03
CA ARG A 153 5.25 3.61 -2.98
C ARG A 153 6.54 4.44 -3.11
N ARG A 154 7.10 4.56 -4.33
CA ARG A 154 8.27 5.40 -4.59
C ARG A 154 7.98 6.88 -4.35
N TRP A 155 6.81 7.35 -4.77
CA TRP A 155 6.39 8.73 -4.52
C TRP A 155 6.36 9.02 -3.02
N LEU A 156 5.77 8.11 -2.25
CA LEU A 156 5.66 8.27 -0.81
C LEU A 156 7.00 8.27 -0.09
N LEU A 157 7.90 7.34 -0.44
CA LEU A 157 9.23 7.30 0.15
C LEU A 157 10.05 8.56 -0.16
N ARG A 158 9.87 9.13 -1.36
CA ARG A 158 10.59 10.34 -1.77
C ARG A 158 9.99 11.62 -1.20
N TRP A 159 8.66 11.70 -1.13
CA TRP A 159 7.97 12.97 -0.87
C TRP A 159 7.30 13.02 0.50
N GLY A 160 6.87 11.90 1.06
CA GLY A 160 6.20 11.87 2.37
C GLY A 160 7.07 12.48 3.48
N VAL A 161 8.36 12.15 3.52
CA VAL A 161 9.32 12.69 4.49
C VAL A 161 9.55 14.20 4.28
N VAL A 162 9.65 14.65 3.02
CA VAL A 162 9.85 16.07 2.69
C VAL A 162 8.68 16.91 3.18
N LEU A 163 7.45 16.44 2.95
CA LEU A 163 6.22 17.12 3.37
C LEU A 163 6.14 17.19 4.90
N LEU A 164 6.49 16.10 5.59
CA LEU A 164 6.53 16.08 7.06
C LEU A 164 7.54 17.09 7.61
N ASN A 165 8.78 17.09 7.08
CA ASN A 165 9.82 18.04 7.49
C ASN A 165 9.40 19.50 7.23
N CYS A 166 8.80 19.78 6.07
CA CYS A 166 8.25 21.10 5.77
C CYS A 166 7.19 21.50 6.81
N SER A 167 6.25 20.60 7.14
CA SER A 167 5.20 20.89 8.12
C SER A 167 5.75 21.20 9.51
N HIS A 168 6.75 20.45 9.99
CA HIS A 168 7.40 20.72 11.29
C HIS A 168 8.04 22.10 11.34
N VAL A 169 8.77 22.50 10.30
CA VAL A 169 9.39 23.83 10.28
C VAL A 169 8.33 24.94 10.23
N VAL A 170 7.23 24.74 9.51
CA VAL A 170 6.11 25.69 9.49
C VAL A 170 5.45 25.80 10.87
N TRP A 171 5.29 24.69 11.59
CA TRP A 171 4.80 24.70 12.97
C TRP A 171 5.75 25.42 13.93
N GLN A 172 7.06 25.17 13.83
CA GLN A 172 8.07 25.93 14.58
C GLN A 172 7.99 27.42 14.27
N LEU A 173 7.83 27.78 13.00
CA LEU A 173 7.67 29.17 12.58
C LEU A 173 6.41 29.79 13.18
N ARG A 174 5.28 29.08 13.22
CA ARG A 174 4.04 29.56 13.87
C ARG A 174 4.17 29.72 15.38
N ALA A 175 4.85 28.79 16.04
CA ALA A 175 5.08 28.81 17.48
C ALA A 175 6.07 29.90 17.91
N TRP A 176 6.90 30.38 16.98
CA TRP A 176 7.88 31.44 17.23
C TRP A 176 7.18 32.76 17.63
N GLU A 177 7.77 33.42 18.62
CA GLU A 177 7.16 34.38 19.56
C GLU A 177 6.19 35.41 18.95
N THR A 178 5.04 35.58 19.62
CA THR A 178 3.85 36.34 19.19
C THR A 178 3.70 37.71 19.87
N ARG A 179 4.71 38.17 20.64
CA ARG A 179 4.61 39.44 21.37
C ARG A 179 4.86 40.64 20.46
N SER A 180 3.80 41.14 19.81
CA SER A 180 3.67 42.48 19.16
C SER A 180 4.96 43.14 18.62
N ASP A 181 5.82 42.37 17.99
CA ASP A 181 7.10 42.82 17.42
C ASP A 181 6.93 42.91 15.89
N PRO A 182 7.47 43.92 15.18
CA PRO A 182 7.52 43.94 13.72
C PRO A 182 7.99 42.63 13.08
N LEU A 183 8.81 41.82 13.76
CA LEU A 183 9.24 40.50 13.28
C LEU A 183 8.08 39.48 13.15
N SER A 184 7.04 39.60 13.97
CA SER A 184 5.83 38.75 13.84
C SER A 184 5.12 38.96 12.50
N ARG A 185 5.19 40.17 11.94
CA ARG A 185 4.66 40.47 10.60
C ARG A 185 5.50 39.81 9.51
N VAL A 186 6.83 39.76 9.67
CA VAL A 186 7.73 39.08 8.73
C VAL A 186 7.47 37.58 8.71
N ARG A 187 7.28 36.98 9.90
CA ARG A 187 6.85 35.58 10.03
C ARG A 187 5.53 35.31 9.29
N ASP A 188 4.52 36.13 9.53
CA ASP A 188 3.20 35.98 8.90
C ASP A 188 3.27 36.12 7.36
N ILE A 189 4.14 37.01 6.85
CA ILE A 189 4.43 37.13 5.42
C ILE A 189 5.07 35.84 4.89
N CYS A 190 6.06 35.29 5.59
CA CYS A 190 6.72 34.04 5.19
C CYS A 190 5.73 32.88 5.10
N ILE A 191 4.79 32.76 6.06
CA ILE A 191 3.73 31.75 6.01
C ILE A 191 2.77 32.01 4.84
N ALA A 192 2.40 33.26 4.60
CA ALA A 192 1.51 33.62 3.49
C ALA A 192 2.11 33.28 2.10
N LEU A 193 3.43 33.37 1.93
CA LEU A 193 4.13 32.98 0.70
C LEU A 193 4.02 31.47 0.39
N LEU A 194 3.67 30.63 1.37
CA LEU A 194 3.58 29.18 1.18
C LEU A 194 2.28 28.73 0.52
N ARG A 195 1.23 29.57 0.53
CA ARG A 195 -0.14 29.20 0.13
C ARG A 195 -0.21 28.57 -1.26
N ASP A 196 0.55 29.11 -2.21
CA ASP A 196 0.44 28.77 -3.63
C ASP A 196 1.56 27.81 -4.10
N VAL A 197 2.44 27.36 -3.19
CA VAL A 197 3.56 26.45 -3.50
C VAL A 197 3.09 25.07 -3.96
N MET A 198 1.94 24.61 -3.46
CA MET A 198 1.42 23.27 -3.74
C MET A 198 -0.09 23.27 -3.92
N SER A 199 -0.58 22.30 -4.71
CA SER A 199 -2.01 22.03 -4.88
C SER A 199 -2.27 20.52 -4.77
N GLU A 200 -3.54 20.11 -4.78
CA GLU A 200 -3.91 18.70 -4.84
C GLU A 200 -3.30 17.97 -6.05
N ARG A 201 -3.07 18.71 -7.15
CA ARG A 201 -2.49 18.19 -8.40
C ARG A 201 -0.97 18.06 -8.34
N GLY A 202 -0.33 18.67 -7.35
CA GLY A 202 1.10 18.59 -7.07
C GLY A 202 1.74 19.96 -6.86
N VAL A 203 3.06 19.95 -6.79
CA VAL A 203 3.90 21.14 -6.58
C VAL A 203 3.77 22.11 -7.76
N GLN A 204 3.59 23.39 -7.47
CA GLN A 204 3.54 24.46 -8.47
C GLN A 204 4.94 25.05 -8.65
N GLN A 205 5.66 24.62 -9.68
CA GLN A 205 7.09 24.95 -9.87
C GLN A 205 7.37 26.46 -9.94
N ARG A 206 6.52 27.24 -10.63
CA ARG A 206 6.69 28.71 -10.72
C ARG A 206 6.48 29.41 -9.36
N PRO A 207 5.33 29.24 -8.67
CA PRO A 207 5.15 29.72 -7.30
C PRO A 207 6.24 29.27 -6.33
N LEU A 208 6.66 27.99 -6.40
CA LEU A 208 7.72 27.48 -5.54
C LEU A 208 9.02 28.26 -5.72
N ALA A 209 9.48 28.46 -6.96
CA ALA A 209 10.69 29.20 -7.25
C ALA A 209 10.62 30.65 -6.75
N THR A 210 9.48 31.33 -6.95
CA THR A 210 9.28 32.69 -6.42
C THR A 210 9.27 32.72 -4.90
N THR A 211 8.63 31.76 -4.25
CA THR A 211 8.59 31.66 -2.78
C THR A 211 9.98 31.39 -2.22
N LEU A 212 10.76 30.51 -2.82
CA LEU A 212 12.14 30.24 -2.40
C LEU A 212 13.03 31.48 -2.51
N GLN A 213 12.92 32.23 -3.62
CA GLN A 213 13.67 33.46 -3.81
C GLN A 213 13.32 34.52 -2.75
N GLU A 214 12.02 34.70 -2.44
CA GLU A 214 11.59 35.66 -1.42
C GLU A 214 11.99 35.21 -0.01
N LEU A 215 11.86 33.93 0.34
CA LEU A 215 12.33 33.40 1.63
C LEU A 215 13.85 33.60 1.78
N GLN A 216 14.62 33.37 0.72
CA GLN A 216 16.06 33.61 0.71
C GLN A 216 16.40 35.08 0.93
N ARG A 217 15.67 35.99 0.26
CA ARG A 217 15.85 37.44 0.41
C ARG A 217 15.58 37.87 1.85
N ILE A 218 14.46 37.43 2.43
CA ILE A 218 14.08 37.75 3.82
C ILE A 218 15.13 37.21 4.79
N CYS A 219 15.56 35.96 4.62
CA CYS A 219 16.61 35.35 5.42
C CYS A 219 17.91 36.17 5.40
N ASN A 220 18.36 36.58 4.21
CA ASN A 220 19.58 37.39 4.07
C ASN A 220 19.44 38.77 4.73
N THR A 221 18.27 39.40 4.66
CA THR A 221 18.05 40.69 5.34
C THR A 221 18.05 40.55 6.86
N LEU A 222 17.41 39.50 7.39
CA LEU A 222 17.32 39.26 8.83
C LEU A 222 18.65 38.80 9.44
N SER A 223 19.47 38.04 8.71
CA SER A 223 20.76 37.55 9.20
C SER A 223 21.79 38.65 9.46
N HIS A 224 21.68 39.77 8.75
CA HIS A 224 22.54 40.95 8.94
C HIS A 224 22.03 41.88 10.05
N HIS A 225 20.87 41.58 10.64
CA HIS A 225 20.30 42.37 11.73
C HIS A 225 21.03 42.07 13.05
N HIS A 226 21.22 43.11 13.87
CA HIS A 226 21.96 42.99 15.14
C HIS A 226 21.13 42.36 16.27
N GLN A 227 19.81 42.26 16.10
CA GLN A 227 18.92 41.70 17.12
C GLN A 227 18.97 40.17 17.10
N PRO A 228 19.15 39.50 18.24
CA PRO A 228 19.22 38.04 18.31
C PRO A 228 17.93 37.37 17.83
N ALA A 229 16.76 37.94 18.15
CA ALA A 229 15.47 37.43 17.68
C ALA A 229 15.34 37.41 16.15
N ALA A 230 15.90 38.42 15.46
CA ALA A 230 15.91 38.46 14.00
C ALA A 230 16.80 37.35 13.40
N GLN A 231 17.92 37.04 14.06
CA GLN A 231 18.82 35.96 13.65
C GLN A 231 18.19 34.58 13.87
N GLU A 232 17.46 34.39 14.98
CA GLU A 232 16.69 33.16 15.21
C GLU A 232 15.59 32.95 14.17
N LEU A 233 14.85 34.01 13.83
CA LEU A 233 13.84 33.97 12.77
C LEU A 233 14.49 33.68 11.40
N ALA A 234 15.65 34.28 11.11
CA ALA A 234 16.41 33.98 9.90
C ALA A 234 16.79 32.49 9.80
N ALA A 235 17.21 31.88 10.93
CA ALA A 235 17.54 30.46 10.97
C ALA A 235 16.32 29.56 10.70
N LEU A 236 15.14 29.90 11.22
CA LEU A 236 13.89 29.19 10.92
C LEU A 236 13.49 29.33 9.45
N ILE A 237 13.58 30.54 8.88
CA ILE A 237 13.27 30.81 7.47
C ILE A 237 14.25 30.08 6.55
N TRP A 238 15.54 30.02 6.91
CA TRP A 238 16.53 29.24 6.17
C TRP A 238 16.22 27.74 6.19
N ARG A 239 15.84 27.19 7.35
CA ARG A 239 15.41 25.78 7.44
C ARG A 239 14.18 25.52 6.57
N LEU A 240 13.24 26.46 6.51
CA LEU A 240 12.05 26.37 5.67
C LEU A 240 12.44 26.42 4.18
N HIS A 241 13.35 27.31 3.79
CA HIS A 241 13.89 27.36 2.43
C HIS A 241 14.54 26.03 2.04
N CYS A 242 15.38 25.45 2.91
CA CYS A 242 16.05 24.17 2.66
C CYS A 242 15.11 22.96 2.60
N SER A 243 14.01 22.97 3.36
CA SER A 243 13.00 21.90 3.29
C SER A 243 12.15 22.02 2.03
N LEU A 244 11.77 23.25 1.64
CA LEU A 244 10.99 23.52 0.44
C LEU A 244 11.79 23.34 -0.85
N SER A 245 13.10 23.62 -0.87
CA SER A 245 13.92 23.45 -2.08
C SER A 245 13.97 22.00 -2.56
N GLN A 246 13.77 21.04 -1.65
CA GLN A 246 13.64 19.63 -2.02
C GLN A 246 12.43 19.39 -2.93
N LEU A 247 11.38 20.21 -2.84
CA LEU A 247 10.18 20.14 -3.70
C LEU A 247 10.45 20.56 -5.15
N GLU A 248 11.57 21.22 -5.47
CA GLU A 248 11.92 21.56 -6.86
C GLU A 248 12.15 20.29 -7.69
N GLN A 249 12.68 19.25 -7.06
CA GLN A 249 12.89 17.93 -7.67
C GLN A 249 11.58 17.14 -7.84
N ALA A 250 10.45 17.69 -7.36
CA ALA A 250 9.15 17.03 -7.47
C ALA A 250 8.69 16.98 -8.92
N PRO A 251 8.15 15.82 -9.36
CA PRO A 251 7.69 15.72 -10.72
C PRO A 251 6.53 16.72 -10.92
N PRO A 252 6.50 17.42 -12.07
CA PRO A 252 5.56 18.51 -12.30
C PRO A 252 4.11 18.05 -12.18
N GLN A 253 3.20 19.00 -11.98
CA GLN A 253 1.77 18.73 -11.85
C GLN A 253 1.28 17.81 -12.97
N GLY A 254 0.52 16.78 -12.61
CA GLY A 254 -0.08 15.83 -13.57
C GLY A 254 0.79 14.62 -13.97
N SER A 255 2.06 14.56 -13.57
CA SER A 255 2.96 13.45 -13.86
C SER A 255 2.55 12.08 -13.27
N LEU A 256 1.76 12.07 -12.19
CA LEU A 256 1.21 10.83 -11.60
C LEU A 256 -0.18 10.45 -12.17
N THR A 257 -0.76 11.32 -13.01
CA THR A 257 -2.12 11.15 -13.55
C THR A 257 -2.16 10.56 -14.95
N SER A 258 -1.03 10.60 -15.69
CA SER A 258 -0.82 9.88 -16.95
C SER A 258 -0.53 8.41 -16.69
#